data_AF-A0A093X586-F1
#
_entry.id   AF-A0A093X586-F1
#
_cell.length_a   1.000
_cell.length_b   1.000
_cell.length_c   1.000
_cell.angle_alpha   90.00
_cell.angle_beta   90.00
_cell.angle_gamma   90.00
#
_symmetry.space_group_name_H-M   'P 1'
#
loop_
_entity.id
_entity.type
_entity.pdbx_description
1 polymer ?
#
loop_
_entity_poly.entity_id
_entity_poly.type
_entity_poly.pdbx_seq_one_letter_code
_entity_poly.pdbx_strand_id
1 'polypeptide(L)'
;TRCTITLSDPSHNHRLPSLAQAYDILAVRPTTEKAFLAACLTLTDASLISLDLTQRFPFHFRPKPLMTAVKRGVRIELCYSQALQGGSVDRRNVIMNVQSIVRATSGRGLVVSSEARSVLGVRAPADVGNLLAVWGLSGERAVEAQTINPRAVVVNETIKRTGFRGVVDVVDGGRKPAESEKAISKEATKGQVNGKRKNEQVEEAAPAMSKRQAKKLRLEALKAAQETTSGSATPSKDSNASS
;
A
#
# COMPACT_ATOMS: atom_id res chain seq x y z
N THR A 1 2.42 10.68 -13.68
CA THR A 1 2.18 10.48 -15.13
C THR A 1 2.55 9.06 -15.52
N ARG A 2 1.85 8.45 -16.49
CA ARG A 2 2.06 7.06 -16.95
C ARG A 2 2.55 7.03 -18.39
N CYS A 3 3.47 6.13 -18.73
CA CYS A 3 3.88 5.82 -20.09
C CYS A 3 3.62 4.34 -20.41
N THR A 4 3.07 4.04 -21.59
CA THR A 4 2.91 2.66 -22.08
C THR A 4 3.71 2.50 -23.37
N ILE A 5 4.60 1.49 -23.42
CA ILE A 5 5.50 1.27 -24.56
C ILE A 5 5.18 -0.06 -25.22
N THR A 6 5.00 -0.04 -26.55
CA THR A 6 4.86 -1.26 -27.34
C THR A 6 6.17 -2.02 -27.38
N LEU A 7 6.14 -3.31 -27.05
CA LEU A 7 7.33 -4.16 -26.99
C LEU A 7 7.22 -5.30 -27.99
N SER A 8 8.03 -5.26 -29.05
CA SER A 8 8.10 -6.31 -30.07
C SER A 8 9.31 -7.22 -29.89
N ASP A 9 10.49 -6.66 -29.61
CA ASP A 9 11.73 -7.39 -29.36
C ASP A 9 12.39 -6.94 -28.04
N PRO A 10 12.60 -7.85 -27.07
CA PRO A 10 13.22 -7.50 -25.79
C PRO A 10 14.67 -7.00 -25.89
N SER A 11 15.37 -7.24 -27.00
CA SER A 11 16.76 -6.79 -27.17
C SER A 11 16.91 -5.27 -27.31
N HIS A 12 15.87 -4.56 -27.74
CA HIS A 12 15.92 -3.11 -28.02
C HIS A 12 15.56 -2.22 -26.81
N ASN A 13 15.51 -2.79 -25.60
CA ASN A 13 14.94 -2.17 -24.40
C ASN A 13 15.88 -1.28 -23.56
N HIS A 14 17.03 -0.90 -24.10
CA HIS A 14 18.06 -0.16 -23.36
C HIS A 14 17.60 1.20 -22.78
N ARG A 15 16.51 1.79 -23.29
CA ARG A 15 15.96 3.08 -22.82
C ARG A 15 14.93 2.95 -21.70
N LEU A 16 14.50 1.74 -21.33
CA LEU A 16 13.48 1.55 -20.29
C LEU A 16 13.88 2.13 -18.92
N PRO A 17 15.14 2.02 -18.45
CA PRO A 17 15.56 2.65 -17.20
C PRO A 17 15.39 4.17 -17.21
N SER A 18 15.75 4.83 -18.30
CA SER A 18 15.58 6.29 -18.44
C SER A 18 14.11 6.70 -18.45
N LEU A 19 13.24 5.88 -19.07
CA LEU A 19 11.79 6.12 -19.08
C LEU A 19 11.15 5.86 -17.70
N ALA A 20 11.62 4.85 -16.98
CA ALA A 20 11.18 4.57 -15.60
C ALA A 20 11.55 5.70 -14.63
N GLN A 21 12.61 6.48 -14.91
CA GLN A 21 12.93 7.68 -14.14
C GLN A 21 12.06 8.89 -14.51
N ALA A 22 11.64 8.98 -15.78
CA ALA A 22 10.89 10.13 -16.31
C ALA A 22 9.38 10.08 -16.05
N TYR A 23 8.81 8.90 -15.80
CA TYR A 23 7.38 8.69 -15.56
C TYR A 23 7.14 8.02 -14.22
N ASP A 24 5.99 8.28 -13.59
CA ASP A 24 5.64 7.65 -12.30
C ASP A 24 5.22 6.18 -12.47
N ILE A 25 4.70 5.78 -13.63
CA ILE A 25 4.30 4.39 -13.92
C ILE A 25 4.75 4.05 -15.34
N LEU A 26 5.52 2.98 -15.47
CA LEU A 26 5.91 2.40 -16.75
C LEU A 26 5.14 1.11 -17.03
N ALA A 27 4.40 1.10 -18.13
CA ALA A 27 3.69 -0.06 -18.65
C ALA A 27 4.30 -0.54 -19.97
N VAL A 28 4.26 -1.84 -20.22
CA VAL A 28 4.67 -2.43 -21.51
C VAL A 28 3.53 -3.17 -22.17
N ARG A 29 3.47 -3.07 -23.50
CA ARG A 29 2.49 -3.72 -24.37
C ARG A 29 3.19 -4.70 -25.30
N PRO A 30 3.42 -5.95 -24.87
CA PRO A 30 4.09 -6.94 -25.68
C PRO A 30 3.23 -7.38 -26.87
N THR A 31 3.83 -7.46 -28.07
CA THR A 31 3.14 -7.87 -29.31
C THR A 31 3.58 -9.24 -29.83
N THR A 32 4.65 -9.81 -29.27
CA THR A 32 5.17 -11.14 -29.63
C THR A 32 5.25 -12.05 -28.41
N GLU A 33 5.28 -13.37 -28.60
CA GLU A 33 5.45 -14.32 -27.48
C GLU A 33 6.78 -14.09 -26.74
N LYS A 34 7.86 -13.82 -27.50
CA LYS A 34 9.18 -13.50 -26.94
C LYS A 34 9.14 -12.26 -26.05
N ALA A 35 8.50 -11.19 -26.53
CA ALA A 35 8.31 -9.96 -25.75
C ALA A 35 7.44 -10.18 -24.51
N PHE A 36 6.36 -10.96 -24.64
CA PHE A 36 5.47 -11.27 -23.53
C PHE A 36 6.18 -12.08 -22.43
N LEU A 37 6.96 -13.09 -22.81
CA LEU A 37 7.77 -13.86 -21.87
C LEU A 37 8.83 -13.00 -21.18
N ALA A 38 9.52 -12.12 -21.93
CA ALA A 38 10.47 -11.19 -21.35
C ALA A 38 9.80 -10.22 -20.35
N ALA A 39 8.64 -9.66 -20.70
CA ALA A 39 7.87 -8.79 -19.81
C ALA A 39 7.49 -9.51 -18.51
N CYS A 40 7.12 -10.78 -18.59
CA CYS A 40 6.76 -11.58 -17.40
C CYS A 40 7.97 -11.98 -16.55
N LEU A 41 9.05 -12.42 -17.18
CA LEU A 41 10.13 -13.15 -16.52
C LEU A 41 11.34 -12.29 -16.18
N THR A 42 11.77 -11.40 -17.08
CA THR A 42 13.09 -10.76 -17.00
C THR A 42 13.02 -9.24 -16.85
N LEU A 43 12.00 -8.59 -17.41
CA LEU A 43 11.93 -7.14 -17.46
C LEU A 43 11.63 -6.53 -16.09
N THR A 44 12.52 -5.71 -15.53
CA THR A 44 12.44 -5.16 -14.17
C THR A 44 11.76 -3.80 -14.05
N ASP A 45 11.81 -3.01 -15.12
CA ASP A 45 11.50 -1.59 -15.05
C ASP A 45 10.01 -1.27 -15.20
N ALA A 46 9.22 -2.23 -15.73
CA ALA A 46 7.79 -2.07 -15.94
C ALA A 46 6.99 -2.64 -14.76
N SER A 47 5.99 -1.89 -14.30
CA SER A 47 5.06 -2.32 -13.26
C SER A 47 3.75 -2.88 -13.79
N LEU A 48 3.42 -2.57 -15.05
CA LEU A 48 2.21 -3.04 -15.72
C LEU A 48 2.53 -3.74 -17.05
N ILE A 49 1.87 -4.88 -17.29
CA ILE A 49 1.78 -5.51 -18.60
C ILE A 49 0.39 -5.18 -19.16
N SER A 50 0.34 -4.27 -20.12
CA SER A 50 -0.88 -3.77 -20.76
C SER A 50 -1.08 -4.41 -22.12
N LEU A 51 -1.98 -5.38 -22.21
CA LEU A 51 -2.22 -6.13 -23.44
C LEU A 51 -3.27 -5.44 -24.32
N ASP A 52 -3.09 -5.52 -25.64
CA ASP A 52 -4.17 -5.28 -26.58
C ASP A 52 -4.99 -6.57 -26.75
N LEU A 53 -6.06 -6.68 -25.97
CA LEU A 53 -6.90 -7.87 -25.88
C LEU A 53 -7.85 -8.00 -27.07
N THR A 54 -7.94 -7.00 -27.96
CA THR A 54 -8.74 -7.08 -29.19
C THR A 54 -8.14 -8.06 -30.21
N GLN A 55 -6.84 -8.34 -30.09
CA GLN A 55 -6.10 -9.17 -31.02
C GLN A 55 -6.19 -10.65 -30.67
N ARG A 56 -6.08 -11.52 -31.68
CA ARG A 56 -5.86 -12.95 -31.47
C ARG A 56 -4.36 -13.20 -31.31
N PHE A 57 -3.93 -13.51 -30.10
CA PHE A 57 -2.53 -13.80 -29.83
C PHE A 57 -2.11 -15.13 -30.48
N PRO A 58 -0.91 -15.21 -31.09
CA PRO A 58 -0.38 -16.45 -31.65
C PRO A 58 0.18 -17.40 -30.58
N PHE A 59 -0.05 -17.10 -29.30
CA PHE A 59 0.44 -17.85 -28.15
C PHE A 59 -0.63 -17.93 -27.06
N HIS A 60 -0.44 -18.85 -26.13
CA HIS A 60 -1.34 -19.05 -25.00
C HIS A 60 -0.82 -18.36 -23.74
N PHE A 61 -1.72 -17.79 -22.96
CA PHE A 61 -1.41 -17.25 -21.64
C PHE A 61 -1.15 -18.38 -20.64
N ARG A 62 0.13 -18.67 -20.37
CA ARG A 62 0.53 -19.74 -19.47
C ARG A 62 0.56 -19.25 -18.01
N PRO A 63 0.12 -20.06 -17.03
CA PRO A 63 0.15 -19.69 -15.61
C PRO A 63 1.54 -19.31 -15.10
N LYS A 64 2.57 -20.07 -15.47
CA LYS A 64 3.92 -19.89 -14.92
C LYS A 64 4.51 -18.49 -15.23
N PRO A 65 4.57 -18.03 -16.49
CA PRO A 65 5.01 -16.65 -16.80
C PRO A 65 4.20 -15.58 -16.06
N LEU A 66 2.87 -15.63 -16.15
CA LEU A 66 2.00 -14.63 -15.53
C LEU A 66 2.18 -14.58 -14.01
N MET A 67 2.18 -15.74 -13.35
CA MET A 67 2.35 -15.80 -11.90
C MET A 67 3.77 -15.40 -11.46
N THR A 68 4.79 -15.61 -12.28
CA THR A 68 6.13 -15.06 -12.02
C THR A 68 6.11 -13.53 -12.05
N ALA A 69 5.43 -12.92 -13.03
CA ALA A 69 5.26 -11.47 -13.09
C ALA A 69 4.53 -10.94 -11.85
N VAL A 70 3.42 -11.58 -11.47
CA VAL A 70 2.63 -11.22 -10.28
C VAL A 70 3.46 -11.31 -9.00
N LYS A 71 4.27 -12.37 -8.82
CA LYS A 71 5.16 -12.53 -7.66
C LYS A 71 6.23 -11.44 -7.58
N ARG A 72 6.67 -10.92 -8.72
CA ARG A 72 7.64 -9.80 -8.82
C ARG A 72 6.99 -8.44 -8.56
N GLY A 73 5.67 -8.39 -8.36
CA GLY A 73 4.92 -7.16 -8.14
C GLY A 73 4.42 -6.49 -9.42
N VAL A 74 4.63 -7.11 -10.59
CA VAL A 74 4.10 -6.63 -11.89
C VAL A 74 2.64 -7.06 -12.00
N ARG A 75 1.77 -6.16 -12.45
CA ARG A 75 0.33 -6.46 -12.62
C ARG A 75 -0.05 -6.55 -14.10
N ILE A 76 -1.03 -7.40 -14.39
CA ILE A 76 -1.58 -7.53 -15.73
C ILE A 76 -2.79 -6.62 -15.84
N GLU A 77 -2.74 -5.67 -16.77
CA GLU A 77 -3.82 -4.71 -16.99
C GLU A 77 -4.86 -5.28 -17.96
N LEU A 78 -6.13 -5.22 -17.56
CA LEU A 78 -7.29 -5.56 -18.37
C LEU A 78 -8.05 -4.28 -18.72
N CYS A 79 -8.06 -3.94 -20.01
CA CYS A 79 -8.68 -2.72 -20.51
C CYS A 79 -10.10 -3.00 -21.00
N TYR A 80 -11.12 -2.76 -20.18
CA TYR A 80 -12.48 -3.20 -20.48
C TYR A 80 -13.11 -2.48 -21.68
N SER A 81 -12.72 -1.23 -21.97
CA SER A 81 -13.34 -0.49 -23.08
C SER A 81 -13.00 -1.07 -24.45
N GLN A 82 -11.94 -1.88 -24.54
CA GLN A 82 -11.61 -2.62 -25.76
C GLN A 82 -12.78 -3.53 -26.19
N ALA A 83 -13.55 -4.09 -25.25
CA ALA A 83 -14.75 -4.87 -25.55
C ALA A 83 -15.99 -4.02 -25.91
N LEU A 84 -16.04 -2.78 -25.43
CA LEU A 84 -17.18 -1.87 -25.59
C LEU A 84 -17.12 -1.08 -26.90
N GLN A 85 -15.92 -0.67 -27.30
CA GLN A 85 -15.68 0.20 -28.47
C GLN A 85 -15.38 -0.60 -29.74
N GLY A 86 -14.94 -1.85 -29.62
CA GLY A 86 -14.62 -2.71 -30.74
C GLY A 86 -15.85 -3.35 -31.41
N GLY A 87 -15.62 -3.93 -32.60
CA GLY A 87 -16.63 -4.71 -33.31
C GLY A 87 -16.93 -6.05 -32.62
N SER A 88 -17.85 -6.83 -33.19
CA SER A 88 -18.22 -8.15 -32.63
C SER A 88 -17.02 -9.10 -32.53
N VAL A 89 -16.07 -9.00 -33.45
CA VAL A 89 -14.84 -9.83 -33.47
C VAL A 89 -13.91 -9.44 -32.32
N ASP A 90 -13.65 -8.14 -32.16
CA ASP A 90 -12.80 -7.61 -31.09
C ASP A 90 -13.36 -7.96 -29.72
N ARG A 91 -14.68 -7.77 -29.53
CA ARG A 91 -15.36 -8.11 -28.29
C ARG A 91 -15.19 -9.59 -27.94
N ARG A 92 -15.36 -10.49 -28.92
CA ARG A 92 -15.13 -11.93 -28.73
C ARG A 92 -13.69 -12.20 -28.32
N ASN A 93 -12.71 -11.59 -29.01
CA ASN A 93 -11.29 -11.77 -28.69
C ASN A 93 -10.97 -11.29 -27.28
N VAL A 94 -11.46 -10.11 -26.88
CA VAL A 94 -11.27 -9.57 -25.52
C VAL A 94 -11.81 -10.55 -24.49
N ILE A 95 -13.04 -11.04 -24.64
CA ILE A 95 -13.64 -11.98 -23.70
C ILE A 95 -12.80 -13.26 -23.61
N MET A 96 -12.39 -13.85 -24.74
CA MET A 96 -11.58 -15.08 -24.76
C MET A 96 -10.20 -14.88 -24.11
N ASN A 97 -9.54 -13.76 -24.41
CA ASN A 97 -8.23 -13.44 -23.86
C ASN A 97 -8.30 -13.16 -22.36
N VAL A 98 -9.29 -12.39 -21.90
CA VAL A 98 -9.53 -12.14 -20.48
C VAL A 98 -9.78 -13.45 -19.74
N GLN A 99 -10.69 -14.30 -20.23
CA GLN A 99 -10.96 -15.60 -19.60
C GLN A 99 -9.71 -16.48 -19.52
N SER A 100 -8.86 -16.46 -20.55
CA SER A 100 -7.59 -17.18 -20.55
C SER A 100 -6.62 -16.63 -19.47
N ILE A 101 -6.49 -15.31 -19.34
CA ILE A 101 -5.67 -14.67 -18.31
C ILE A 101 -6.21 -14.93 -16.91
N VAL A 102 -7.53 -14.79 -16.70
CA VAL A 102 -8.19 -15.05 -15.42
C VAL A 102 -7.97 -16.49 -14.98
N ARG A 103 -8.11 -17.46 -15.88
CA ARG A 103 -7.80 -18.87 -15.62
C ARG A 103 -6.33 -19.07 -15.28
N ALA A 104 -5.41 -18.47 -16.04
CA ALA A 104 -3.98 -18.63 -15.85
C ALA A 104 -3.46 -18.01 -14.55
N THR A 105 -4.11 -16.96 -14.06
CA THR A 105 -3.72 -16.24 -12.83
C THR A 105 -4.52 -16.65 -11.60
N SER A 106 -5.61 -17.40 -11.79
CA SER A 106 -6.66 -17.59 -10.78
C SER A 106 -7.23 -16.25 -10.27
N GLY A 107 -7.33 -15.26 -11.16
CA GLY A 107 -7.83 -13.91 -10.87
C GLY A 107 -6.87 -13.02 -10.07
N ARG A 108 -5.63 -13.46 -9.81
CA ARG A 108 -4.66 -12.71 -9.00
C ARG A 108 -3.81 -11.77 -9.83
N GLY A 109 -3.38 -10.66 -9.23
CA GLY A 109 -2.40 -9.78 -9.87
C GLY A 109 -2.94 -9.00 -11.06
N LEU A 110 -4.27 -8.86 -11.16
CA LEU A 110 -4.95 -8.12 -12.21
C LEU A 110 -5.18 -6.67 -11.79
N VAL A 111 -5.11 -5.76 -12.74
CA VAL A 111 -5.54 -4.36 -12.63
C VAL A 111 -6.55 -4.13 -13.73
N VAL A 112 -7.66 -3.47 -13.42
CA VAL A 112 -8.68 -3.15 -14.41
C VAL A 112 -8.62 -1.66 -14.73
N SER A 113 -8.73 -1.33 -16.00
CA SER A 113 -8.68 0.05 -16.50
C SER A 113 -9.63 0.21 -17.69
N SER A 114 -10.00 1.44 -18.00
CA SER A 114 -10.87 1.70 -19.13
C SER A 114 -10.08 1.76 -20.44
N GLU A 115 -8.91 2.40 -20.47
CA GLU A 115 -8.21 2.83 -21.71
C GLU A 115 -9.16 3.52 -22.71
N ALA A 116 -10.22 4.17 -22.20
CA ALA A 116 -11.24 4.77 -23.03
C ALA A 116 -10.70 6.02 -23.73
N ARG A 117 -10.85 6.10 -25.06
CA ARG A 117 -10.53 7.30 -25.85
C ARG A 117 -11.69 8.31 -25.92
N SER A 118 -12.87 7.90 -25.49
CA SER A 118 -14.08 8.70 -25.43
C SER A 118 -14.77 8.51 -24.09
N VAL A 119 -15.47 9.55 -23.61
CA VAL A 119 -16.25 9.53 -22.37
C VAL A 119 -17.26 8.39 -22.35
N LEU A 120 -17.81 8.03 -23.53
CA LEU A 120 -18.76 6.93 -23.69
C LEU A 120 -18.18 5.54 -23.34
N GLY A 121 -16.86 5.42 -23.26
CA GLY A 121 -16.17 4.20 -22.86
C GLY A 121 -16.02 4.03 -21.35
N VAL A 122 -16.33 5.06 -20.55
CA VAL A 122 -16.16 5.00 -19.09
C VAL A 122 -17.41 4.36 -18.44
N ARG A 123 -17.21 3.57 -17.40
CA ARG A 123 -18.26 2.90 -16.62
C ARG A 123 -18.05 3.12 -15.13
N ALA A 124 -19.14 3.06 -14.36
CA ALA A 124 -19.06 3.12 -12.91
C ALA A 124 -18.38 1.85 -12.36
N PRO A 125 -17.69 1.92 -11.19
CA PRO A 125 -16.99 0.76 -10.64
C PRO A 125 -17.87 -0.49 -10.43
N ALA A 126 -19.14 -0.30 -10.08
CA ALA A 126 -20.10 -1.39 -9.94
C ALA A 126 -20.37 -2.11 -11.28
N ASP A 127 -20.55 -1.35 -12.37
CA ASP A 127 -20.75 -1.90 -13.72
C ASP A 127 -19.51 -2.67 -14.20
N VAL A 128 -18.33 -2.12 -13.92
CA VAL A 128 -17.06 -2.79 -14.21
C VAL A 128 -16.96 -4.10 -13.42
N GLY A 129 -17.35 -4.11 -12.13
CA GLY A 129 -17.43 -5.33 -11.32
C GLY A 129 -18.35 -6.39 -11.92
N ASN A 130 -19.56 -5.99 -12.35
CA ASN A 130 -20.52 -6.89 -12.99
C ASN A 130 -19.99 -7.45 -14.32
N LEU A 131 -19.34 -6.61 -15.13
CA LEU A 131 -18.71 -7.03 -16.38
C LEU A 131 -17.61 -8.07 -16.15
N LEU A 132 -16.75 -7.84 -15.16
CA LEU A 132 -15.68 -8.77 -14.80
C LEU A 132 -16.23 -10.10 -14.28
N ALA A 133 -17.36 -10.07 -13.56
CA ALA A 133 -18.05 -11.28 -13.13
C ALA A 133 -18.52 -12.13 -14.32
N VAL A 134 -19.08 -11.50 -15.35
CA VAL A 134 -19.44 -12.17 -16.62
C VAL A 134 -18.21 -12.77 -17.30
N TRP A 135 -17.04 -12.16 -17.14
CA TRP A 135 -15.77 -12.66 -17.68
C TRP A 135 -15.08 -13.71 -16.79
N GLY A 136 -15.75 -14.16 -15.72
CA GLY A 136 -15.29 -15.25 -14.87
C GLY A 136 -14.37 -14.84 -13.73
N LEU A 137 -14.27 -13.54 -13.43
CA LEU A 137 -13.55 -13.05 -12.25
C LEU A 137 -14.50 -13.02 -11.04
N SER A 138 -14.09 -13.59 -9.90
CA SER A 138 -14.93 -13.54 -8.69
C SER A 138 -15.08 -12.10 -8.19
N GLY A 139 -16.18 -11.81 -7.49
CA GLY A 139 -16.47 -10.46 -6.96
C GLY A 139 -15.34 -9.89 -6.10
N GLU A 140 -14.75 -10.71 -5.22
CA GLU A 140 -13.60 -10.33 -4.40
C GLU A 140 -12.39 -9.90 -5.26
N ARG A 141 -12.05 -10.71 -6.28
CA ARG A 141 -10.94 -10.41 -7.20
C ARG A 141 -11.24 -9.21 -8.09
N ALA A 142 -12.50 -9.00 -8.46
CA ALA A 142 -12.92 -7.83 -9.22
C ALA A 142 -12.79 -6.54 -8.39
N VAL A 143 -13.09 -6.58 -7.09
CA VAL A 143 -12.84 -5.45 -6.17
C VAL A 143 -11.35 -5.23 -5.98
N GLU A 144 -10.58 -6.29 -5.74
CA GLU A 144 -9.11 -6.22 -5.59
C GLU A 144 -8.44 -5.60 -6.82
N ALA A 145 -8.88 -5.98 -8.03
CA ALA A 145 -8.36 -5.48 -9.30
C ALA A 145 -8.67 -4.00 -9.58
N GLN A 146 -9.71 -3.45 -8.93
CA GLN A 146 -10.11 -2.04 -9.05
C GLN A 146 -9.58 -1.15 -7.92
N THR A 147 -9.19 -1.73 -6.78
CA THR A 147 -8.87 -0.96 -5.56
C THR A 147 -7.45 -1.23 -5.07
N ILE A 148 -7.21 -2.44 -4.55
CA ILE A 148 -5.97 -2.83 -3.88
C ILE A 148 -4.80 -2.87 -4.87
N ASN A 149 -5.00 -3.51 -6.03
CA ASN A 149 -3.93 -3.74 -7.00
C ASN A 149 -3.46 -2.46 -7.68
N PRO A 150 -4.34 -1.56 -8.17
CA PRO A 150 -3.93 -0.26 -8.68
C PRO A 150 -3.21 0.59 -7.62
N ARG A 151 -3.70 0.60 -6.38
CA ARG A 151 -3.03 1.30 -5.27
C ARG A 151 -1.63 0.73 -5.02
N ALA A 152 -1.48 -0.59 -5.01
CA ALA A 152 -0.19 -1.24 -4.83
C ALA A 152 0.80 -0.87 -5.94
N VAL A 153 0.36 -0.75 -7.19
CA VAL A 153 1.20 -0.28 -8.30
C VAL A 153 1.71 1.14 -8.03
N VAL A 154 0.81 2.08 -7.73
CA VAL A 154 1.17 3.49 -7.46
C VAL A 154 2.16 3.60 -6.29
N VAL A 155 1.88 2.92 -5.18
CA VAL A 155 2.74 2.95 -3.99
C VAL A 155 4.10 2.34 -4.26
N ASN A 156 4.15 1.19 -4.93
CA ASN A 156 5.41 0.50 -5.22
C ASN A 156 6.30 1.31 -6.17
N GLU A 157 5.73 1.91 -7.21
CA GLU A 157 6.50 2.75 -8.14
C GLU A 157 7.00 4.03 -7.46
N THR A 158 6.19 4.62 -6.57
CA THR A 158 6.62 5.76 -5.75
C THR A 158 7.82 5.37 -4.89
N ILE A 159 7.75 4.24 -4.18
CA ILE A 159 8.85 3.74 -3.34
C ILE A 159 10.11 3.45 -4.18
N LYS A 160 9.98 2.89 -5.38
CA LYS A 160 11.13 2.65 -6.28
C LYS A 160 11.81 3.95 -6.71
N ARG A 161 11.05 5.04 -6.86
CA ARG A 161 11.55 6.31 -7.37
C ARG A 161 12.10 7.22 -6.28
N THR A 162 11.47 7.26 -5.11
CA THR A 162 11.90 8.10 -3.98
C THR A 162 12.82 7.37 -3.01
N GLY A 163 12.79 6.03 -3.03
CA GLY A 163 13.60 5.22 -2.15
C GLY A 163 14.97 4.90 -2.74
N PHE A 164 15.95 4.72 -1.85
CA PHE A 164 17.29 4.26 -2.21
C PHE A 164 17.70 3.12 -1.28
N ARG A 165 17.96 1.93 -1.84
CA ARG A 165 18.45 0.74 -1.11
C ARG A 165 17.65 0.42 0.18
N GLY A 166 16.33 0.59 0.14
CA GLY A 166 15.44 0.31 1.28
C GLY A 166 15.18 1.50 2.21
N VAL A 167 15.82 2.65 1.99
CA VAL A 167 15.48 3.92 2.63
C VAL A 167 14.34 4.56 1.84
N VAL A 168 13.30 5.03 2.52
CA VAL A 168 12.17 5.75 1.91
C VAL A 168 12.21 7.19 2.40
N ASP A 169 12.22 8.15 1.48
CA ASP A 169 12.07 9.56 1.83
C ASP A 169 10.62 9.83 2.26
N VAL A 170 10.44 10.24 3.51
CA VAL A 170 9.13 10.55 4.10
C VAL A 170 8.99 12.07 4.15
N VAL A 171 8.24 12.62 3.20
CA VAL A 171 7.85 14.02 3.23
C VAL A 171 6.75 14.20 4.28
N ASP A 172 7.07 14.80 5.44
CA ASP A 172 6.08 15.16 6.46
C ASP A 172 5.15 16.23 5.87
N GLY A 173 3.89 15.86 5.61
CA GLY A 173 2.89 16.69 4.93
C GLY A 173 2.40 17.90 5.73
N GLY A 174 3.16 18.33 6.73
CA GLY A 174 2.80 19.39 7.66
C GLY A 174 1.73 18.93 8.63
N ARG A 175 2.10 18.66 9.88
CA ARG A 175 1.12 18.63 10.97
C ARG A 175 0.51 20.03 11.04
N LYS A 176 -0.82 20.12 11.01
CA LYS A 176 -1.51 21.37 11.35
C LYS A 176 -0.99 21.77 12.74
N PRO A 177 -0.35 22.94 12.90
CA PRO A 177 0.16 23.32 14.21
C PRO A 177 -1.00 23.28 15.19
N ALA A 178 -0.81 22.55 16.30
CA ALA A 178 -1.77 22.57 17.39
C ALA A 178 -1.99 24.05 17.74
N GLU A 179 -3.25 24.50 17.72
CA GLU A 179 -3.60 25.83 18.18
C GLU A 179 -3.00 25.99 19.58
N SER A 180 -1.98 26.83 19.70
CA SER A 180 -1.40 27.18 20.97
C SER A 180 -2.53 27.79 21.79
N GLU A 181 -2.99 27.10 22.84
CA GLU A 181 -3.78 27.70 23.88
C GLU A 181 -3.05 28.98 24.31
N LYS A 182 -3.63 30.13 23.95
CA LYS A 182 -3.07 31.43 24.29
C LYS A 182 -3.02 31.50 25.81
N ALA A 183 -1.82 31.33 26.37
CA ALA A 183 -1.52 31.74 27.72
C ALA A 183 -1.93 33.22 27.83
N ILE A 184 -2.94 33.47 28.67
CA ILE A 184 -3.38 34.82 29.02
C ILE A 184 -2.22 35.45 29.80
N SER A 185 -1.37 36.19 29.11
CA SER A 185 -0.36 37.04 29.71
C SER A 185 -1.05 38.26 30.33
N LYS A 186 -1.15 38.29 31.66
CA LYS A 186 -1.42 39.53 32.40
C LYS A 186 -0.15 40.37 32.43
N GLU A 187 -0.16 41.50 31.75
CA GLU A 187 0.79 42.60 31.94
C GLU A 187 0.53 43.32 33.27
N ALA A 188 1.59 43.49 34.05
CA ALA A 188 1.90 44.58 35.00
C ALA A 188 3.07 44.04 35.85
N THR A 189 4.26 44.63 35.97
CA THR A 189 4.64 46.05 35.98
C THR A 189 6.15 46.14 35.77
N LYS A 190 6.61 47.14 35.02
CA LYS A 190 8.02 47.50 34.86
C LYS A 190 8.56 48.09 36.18
N GLY A 191 9.74 47.61 36.60
CA GLY A 191 10.59 48.26 37.60
C GLY A 191 12.05 47.92 37.30
N GLN A 192 12.78 48.87 36.71
CA GLN A 192 14.24 48.82 36.54
C GLN A 192 14.94 49.04 37.88
N VAL A 193 15.92 48.20 38.24
CA VAL A 193 17.13 48.66 38.96
C VAL A 193 18.33 47.82 38.51
N ASN A 194 19.41 48.53 38.21
CA ASN A 194 20.71 48.08 37.72
C ASN A 194 21.67 47.87 38.91
N GLY A 195 22.50 46.81 38.95
CA GLY A 195 23.44 46.62 40.07
C GLY A 195 24.41 45.42 39.95
N LYS A 196 25.71 45.71 40.06
CA LYS A 196 26.90 44.85 39.89
C LYS A 196 27.07 43.68 40.88
N ARG A 197 27.67 42.59 40.35
CA ARG A 197 28.69 41.65 40.91
C ARG A 197 28.45 40.97 42.28
N LYS A 198 28.43 39.63 42.32
CA LYS A 198 29.50 38.78 42.90
C LYS A 198 29.25 37.28 42.67
N ASN A 199 30.37 36.56 42.58
CA ASN A 199 30.53 35.11 42.50
C ASN A 199 30.38 34.49 43.90
N GLU A 200 29.70 33.35 44.04
CA GLU A 200 30.02 32.32 45.05
C GLU A 200 29.24 31.01 44.80
N GLN A 201 29.82 29.95 45.35
CA GLN A 201 29.70 28.54 45.03
C GLN A 201 28.47 27.82 45.59
N VAL A 202 28.06 26.78 44.84
CA VAL A 202 27.63 25.43 45.27
C VAL A 202 26.57 25.32 46.36
N GLU A 203 25.36 24.94 45.95
CA GLU A 203 24.52 24.02 46.72
C GLU A 203 23.97 22.92 45.81
N GLU A 204 24.08 21.70 46.31
CA GLU A 204 23.93 20.42 45.65
C GLU A 204 22.44 20.07 45.51
N ALA A 205 21.89 20.21 44.30
CA ALA A 205 20.50 19.82 44.02
C ALA A 205 20.41 18.30 43.77
N ALA A 206 19.70 17.61 44.67
CA ALA A 206 19.36 16.20 44.54
C ALA A 206 18.74 15.89 43.15
N PRO A 207 19.13 14.78 42.48
CA PRO A 207 18.69 14.52 41.13
C PRO A 207 17.19 14.22 41.08
N ALA A 208 16.47 15.05 40.31
CA ALA A 208 15.07 14.85 39.97
C ALA A 208 14.88 13.47 39.29
N MET A 209 14.18 12.57 39.98
CA MET A 209 13.92 11.21 39.51
C MET A 209 13.21 11.21 38.15
N SER A 210 13.73 10.43 37.21
CA SER A 210 13.15 10.29 35.87
C SER A 210 11.70 9.79 35.94
N LYS A 211 10.81 10.33 35.10
CA LYS A 211 9.39 9.92 35.00
C LYS A 211 9.20 8.40 34.90
N ARG A 212 10.21 7.68 34.39
CA ARG A 212 10.22 6.22 34.29
C ARG A 212 10.42 5.52 35.63
N GLN A 213 11.24 6.07 36.52
CA GLN A 213 11.48 5.52 37.86
C GLN A 213 10.29 5.77 38.79
N ALA A 214 9.68 6.96 38.72
CA ALA A 214 8.46 7.26 39.47
C ALA A 214 7.29 6.32 39.08
N LYS A 215 7.16 6.00 37.78
CA LYS A 215 6.15 5.05 37.30
C LYS A 215 6.40 3.61 37.77
N LYS A 216 7.67 3.19 37.87
CA LYS A 216 8.05 1.85 38.35
C LYS A 216 7.70 1.67 39.83
N LEU A 217 8.10 2.63 40.67
CA LEU A 217 7.82 2.61 42.11
C LEU A 217 6.31 2.62 42.40
N ARG A 218 5.53 3.39 41.64
CA ARG A 218 4.06 3.41 41.78
C ARG A 218 3.42 2.06 41.43
N LEU A 219 3.96 1.35 40.44
CA LEU A 219 3.44 0.06 40.00
C LEU A 219 3.83 -1.06 40.98
N GLU A 220 5.00 -0.97 41.60
CA GLU A 220 5.44 -1.86 42.68
C GLU A 220 4.61 -1.65 43.95
N ALA A 221 4.30 -0.40 44.33
CA ALA A 221 3.41 -0.09 45.45
C ALA A 221 1.98 -0.63 45.24
N LEU A 222 1.47 -0.57 44.01
CA LEU A 222 0.16 -1.14 43.66
C LEU A 222 0.14 -2.67 43.73
N LYS A 223 1.23 -3.34 43.36
CA LYS A 223 1.35 -4.80 43.49
C LYS A 223 1.42 -5.24 44.95
N ALA A 224 2.19 -4.53 45.77
CA ALA A 224 2.28 -4.81 47.20
C ALA A 224 0.92 -4.64 47.92
N ALA A 225 0.12 -3.64 47.51
CA ALA A 225 -1.22 -3.45 48.04
C ALA A 225 -2.21 -4.57 47.65
N GLN A 226 -2.05 -5.17 46.45
CA GLN A 226 -2.90 -6.29 46.00
C GLN A 226 -2.59 -7.60 46.75
N GLU A 227 -1.33 -7.84 47.10
CA GLU A 227 -0.92 -9.03 47.86
C GLU A 227 -1.41 -9.00 49.32
N THR A 228 -1.62 -7.81 49.90
CA THR A 228 -2.18 -7.68 51.27
C THR A 228 -3.68 -7.95 51.37
N THR A 229 -4.42 -7.99 50.25
CA THR A 229 -5.89 -8.13 50.26
C THR A 229 -6.42 -9.56 50.06
N SER A 230 -5.56 -10.55 49.75
CA SER A 230 -5.99 -11.93 49.47
C SER A 230 -5.86 -12.91 50.66
N GLY A 231 -5.67 -12.41 51.88
CA GLY A 231 -5.36 -13.25 53.05
C GLY A 231 -6.27 -13.05 54.25
N SER A 232 -7.58 -13.33 54.16
CA SER A 232 -8.42 -13.74 55.30
C SER A 232 -9.86 -14.10 54.89
N ALA A 233 -10.25 -15.38 55.00
CA ALA A 233 -11.48 -15.84 55.69
C ALA A 233 -11.89 -17.28 55.29
N THR A 234 -11.73 -18.21 56.23
CA THR A 234 -12.66 -19.34 56.45
C THR A 234 -12.62 -19.71 57.93
N PRO A 235 -13.76 -19.80 58.62
CA PRO A 235 -13.86 -20.63 59.81
C PRO A 235 -14.72 -21.87 59.54
N SER A 236 -14.17 -23.01 59.94
CA SER A 236 -14.80 -24.32 60.03
C SER A 236 -15.76 -24.39 61.22
N LYS A 237 -16.84 -25.18 61.09
CA LYS A 237 -17.56 -25.76 62.22
C LYS A 237 -17.93 -27.20 61.92
N ASP A 238 -17.55 -28.06 62.86
CA ASP A 238 -17.61 -29.52 62.87
C ASP A 238 -19.01 -30.13 63.05
N SER A 239 -19.13 -31.38 62.58
CA SER A 239 -19.79 -32.59 63.14
C SER A 239 -21.21 -32.49 63.74
N ASN A 240 -22.15 -33.44 63.60
CA ASN A 240 -22.05 -34.90 63.66
C ASN A 240 -23.46 -35.52 63.47
N ALA A 241 -23.51 -36.86 63.38
CA ALA A 241 -24.60 -37.78 63.80
C ALA A 241 -25.64 -38.31 62.77
N SER A 242 -25.38 -39.56 62.34
CA SER A 242 -26.25 -40.76 62.40
C SER A 242 -27.76 -40.66 62.10
N SER A 243 -28.19 -41.38 61.05
CA SER A 243 -29.14 -42.52 61.04
C SER A 243 -29.43 -42.90 59.59
#